data_AF-A0A3N5GZ63-F1
#
_entry.id   AF-A0A3N5GZ63-F1
#
_cell.length_a   1.000
_cell.length_b   1.000
_cell.length_c   1.000
_cell.angle_alpha   90.00
_cell.angle_beta   90.00
_cell.angle_gamma   90.00
#
_symmetry.space_group_name_H-M   'P 1'
#
loop_
_entity.id
_entity.type
_entity.pdbx_description
1 polymer ?
#
loop_
_entity_poly.entity_id
_entity_poly.type
_entity_poly.pdbx_seq_one_letter_code
_entity_poly.pdbx_strand_id
1 'polypeptide(L)'
;MRELYAHPAFRLPFLRRFSAMTLAPLCILYREPAEDVDPTTRRHEAEHLAQARRVGLGRFYATYLWDWVRGLVRTRSLDAAYLQIRWEVEAYAAQDDPCWPSECPDLRRVDEAKSAAS
;
A
#
# COMPACT_ATOMS: atom_id res chain seq x y z
N MET A 1 13.75 3.64 -0.79
CA MET A 1 12.29 3.75 -0.95
C MET A 1 11.88 5.21 -0.74
N ARG A 2 10.95 5.74 -1.54
CA ARG A 2 10.46 7.13 -1.42
C ARG A 2 8.98 7.16 -1.00
N GLU A 3 8.62 8.02 -0.06
CA GLU A 3 7.22 8.35 0.24
C GLU A 3 6.90 9.67 -0.48
N LEU A 4 5.88 9.67 -1.34
CA LEU A 4 5.44 10.84 -2.09
C LEU A 4 4.04 11.24 -1.64
N TYR A 5 3.90 12.42 -1.08
CA TYR A 5 2.65 12.95 -0.53
C TYR A 5 1.96 13.90 -1.52
N ALA A 6 0.65 14.12 -1.33
CA ALA A 6 -0.17 14.99 -2.17
C ALA A 6 0.03 14.75 -3.68
N HIS A 7 0.22 13.48 -4.09
CA HIS A 7 0.69 13.17 -5.43
C HIS A 7 -0.38 13.48 -6.49
N PRO A 8 -0.05 14.20 -7.58
CA PRO A 8 -1.04 14.65 -8.57
C PRO A 8 -1.76 13.50 -9.29
N ALA A 9 -1.21 12.28 -9.30
CA ALA A 9 -1.86 11.10 -9.85
C ALA A 9 -3.25 10.86 -9.26
N PHE A 10 -3.46 11.17 -7.97
CA PHE A 10 -4.77 11.02 -7.33
C PHE A 10 -5.81 12.06 -7.79
N ARG A 11 -5.47 13.02 -8.66
CA ARG A 11 -6.46 13.87 -9.33
C ARG A 11 -7.20 13.14 -10.46
N LEU A 12 -6.64 12.03 -10.95
CA LEU A 12 -7.26 11.22 -12.01
C LEU A 12 -8.50 10.49 -11.46
N PRO A 13 -9.62 10.48 -12.19
CA PRO A 13 -10.92 10.01 -11.68
C PRO A 13 -10.92 8.57 -11.19
N PHE A 14 -10.07 7.71 -11.76
CA PHE A 14 -9.95 6.31 -11.34
C PHE A 14 -9.05 6.10 -10.12
N LEU A 15 -8.08 6.99 -9.85
CA LEU A 15 -7.20 6.90 -8.68
C LEU A 15 -7.76 7.61 -7.45
N ARG A 16 -8.69 8.55 -7.63
CA ARG A 16 -9.35 9.28 -6.52
C ARG A 16 -9.97 8.39 -5.44
N ARG A 17 -10.34 7.16 -5.79
CA ARG A 17 -10.94 6.18 -4.87
C ARG A 17 -9.94 5.61 -3.86
N PHE A 18 -8.64 5.69 -4.14
CA PHE A 18 -7.59 5.17 -3.28
C PHE A 18 -7.00 6.31 -2.45
N SER A 19 -6.68 6.03 -1.18
CA SER A 19 -6.02 6.97 -0.28
C SER A 19 -4.50 6.92 -0.41
N ALA A 20 -3.96 5.75 -0.75
CA ALA A 20 -2.55 5.54 -1.01
C ALA A 20 -2.33 4.37 -2.00
N MET A 21 -1.08 4.16 -2.43
CA MET A 21 -0.70 3.07 -3.31
C MET A 21 0.79 2.76 -3.21
N THR A 22 1.13 1.48 -3.07
CA THR A 22 2.51 0.99 -3.07
C THR A 22 2.97 0.53 -4.46
N LEU A 23 4.03 1.15 -4.96
CA LEU A 23 4.74 0.75 -6.16
C LEU A 23 6.11 0.17 -5.77
N ALA A 24 6.09 -1.03 -5.21
CA ALA A 24 7.30 -1.72 -4.76
C ALA A 24 8.27 -1.99 -5.94
N PRO A 25 9.58 -1.78 -5.77
CA PRO A 25 10.29 -1.32 -4.55
C PRO A 25 10.53 0.21 -4.53
N LEU A 26 9.93 0.95 -5.45
CA LEU A 26 10.33 2.33 -5.77
C LEU A 26 9.77 3.33 -4.77
N CYS A 27 8.45 3.37 -4.63
CA CYS A 27 7.77 4.39 -3.82
C CYS A 27 6.42 3.95 -3.26
N ILE A 28 5.96 4.67 -2.23
CA ILE A 28 4.55 4.75 -1.84
C ILE A 28 4.04 6.14 -2.22
N LEU A 29 2.86 6.17 -2.81
CA LEU A 29 2.14 7.39 -3.14
C LEU A 29 0.99 7.59 -2.15
N TYR A 30 0.89 8.77 -1.57
CA TYR A 30 -0.24 9.19 -0.74
C TYR A 30 -1.03 10.28 -1.45
N ARG A 31 -2.35 10.22 -1.31
CA ARG A 31 -3.26 11.26 -1.81
C ARG A 31 -3.14 12.54 -1.00
N GLU A 32 -2.91 12.41 0.29
CA GLU A 32 -2.97 13.50 1.27
C GLU A 32 -1.55 14.00 1.62
N PRO A 33 -1.42 15.23 2.16
CA PRO A 33 -0.17 15.71 2.76
C PRO A 33 0.31 14.80 3.90
N ALA A 34 1.60 14.84 4.21
CA ALA A 34 2.19 13.94 5.21
C ALA A 34 1.57 14.08 6.61
N GLU A 35 1.14 15.29 6.98
CA GLU A 35 0.46 15.57 8.25
C GLU A 35 -0.94 14.94 8.38
N ASP A 36 -1.60 14.69 7.24
CA ASP A 36 -2.99 14.21 7.19
C ASP A 36 -3.08 12.70 6.88
N VAL A 37 -1.97 12.06 6.48
CA VAL A 37 -1.95 10.62 6.23
C VAL A 37 -2.23 9.85 7.52
N ASP A 38 -3.35 9.13 7.51
CA ASP A 38 -3.72 8.21 8.60
C ASP A 38 -2.59 7.18 8.82
N PRO A 39 -2.06 7.04 10.06
CA PRO A 39 -1.08 6.02 10.40
C PRO A 39 -1.46 4.60 9.97
N THR A 40 -2.75 4.27 9.97
CA THR A 40 -3.28 2.97 9.53
C THR A 40 -3.09 2.77 8.03
N THR A 41 -3.42 3.78 7.21
CA THR A 41 -3.17 3.77 5.76
C THR A 41 -1.68 3.65 5.47
N ARG A 42 -0.84 4.40 6.19
CA ARG A 42 0.61 4.31 6.05
C ARG A 42 1.14 2.90 6.35
N ARG A 43 0.58 2.26 7.37
CA ARG A 43 0.89 0.89 7.77
C ARG A 43 0.50 -0.13 6.70
N HIS A 44 -0.70 -0.01 6.13
CA HIS A 44 -1.18 -0.87 5.04
C HIS A 44 -0.20 -0.88 3.85
N GLU A 45 0.21 0.31 3.40
CA GLU A 45 1.16 0.44 2.29
C GLU A 45 2.56 -0.09 2.64
N ALA A 46 2.99 0.07 3.89
CA ALA A 46 4.26 -0.49 4.36
C ALA A 46 4.27 -2.01 4.33
N GLU A 47 3.13 -2.64 4.59
CA GLU A 47 2.99 -4.09 4.56
C GLU A 47 3.11 -4.63 3.13
N HIS A 48 2.56 -3.96 2.11
CA HIS A 48 2.80 -4.33 0.71
C HIS A 48 4.28 -4.34 0.32
N LEU A 49 5.05 -3.39 0.84
CA LEU A 49 6.49 -3.37 0.61
C LEU A 49 7.19 -4.54 1.34
N ALA A 50 6.81 -4.80 2.59
CA ALA A 50 7.34 -5.92 3.37
C ALA A 50 7.06 -7.26 2.67
N GLN A 51 5.82 -7.47 2.20
CA GLN A 51 5.41 -8.61 1.37
C GLN A 51 6.28 -8.74 0.13
N ALA A 52 6.43 -7.66 -0.65
CA ALA A 52 7.21 -7.66 -1.88
C ALA A 52 8.69 -7.99 -1.65
N ARG A 53 9.28 -7.60 -0.52
CA ARG A 53 10.62 -8.01 -0.10
C ARG A 53 10.67 -9.47 0.35
N ARG A 54 9.70 -9.89 1.16
CA ARG A 54 9.62 -11.24 1.73
C ARG A 54 9.52 -12.31 0.65
N VAL A 55 8.76 -12.07 -0.41
CA VAL A 55 8.53 -13.06 -1.48
C VAL A 55 9.22 -12.75 -2.80
N GLY A 56 9.79 -11.55 -2.95
CA GLY A 56 10.36 -11.04 -4.19
C GLY A 56 9.30 -10.43 -5.13
N LEU A 57 9.70 -9.38 -5.87
CA LEU A 57 8.80 -8.57 -6.71
C LEU A 57 8.00 -9.41 -7.73
N GLY A 58 8.67 -10.33 -8.43
CA GLY A 58 8.01 -11.15 -9.45
C GLY A 58 6.89 -12.02 -8.88
N ARG A 59 7.14 -12.67 -7.73
CA ARG A 59 6.13 -13.49 -7.06
C ARG A 59 5.02 -12.63 -6.48
N PHE A 60 5.35 -11.49 -5.87
CA PHE A 60 4.38 -10.56 -5.32
C PHE A 60 3.36 -10.15 -6.39
N TYR A 61 3.81 -9.55 -7.49
CA TYR A 61 2.91 -9.09 -8.54
C TYR A 61 2.20 -10.23 -9.28
N ALA A 62 2.88 -11.36 -9.54
CA ALA A 62 2.25 -12.50 -10.19
C ALA A 62 1.09 -13.08 -9.37
N THR A 63 1.29 -13.25 -8.06
CA THR A 63 0.24 -13.76 -7.17
C THR A 63 -0.85 -12.73 -6.90
N TYR A 64 -0.50 -11.44 -6.85
CA TYR A 64 -1.47 -10.34 -6.74
C TYR A 64 -2.44 -10.35 -7.93
N LEU A 65 -1.90 -10.36 -9.16
CA LEU A 65 -2.71 -10.40 -10.37
C LEU A 65 -3.52 -11.70 -10.49
N TRP A 66 -2.90 -12.85 -10.16
CA TRP A 66 -3.57 -14.15 -10.20
C TRP A 66 -4.78 -14.21 -9.26
N ASP A 67 -4.60 -13.82 -8.00
CA ASP A 67 -5.70 -13.84 -7.02
C ASP A 67 -6.81 -12.88 -7.43
N TRP A 68 -6.45 -11.71 -7.98
CA TRP A 68 -7.42 -10.74 -8.51
C TRP A 68 -8.25 -11.33 -9.66
N VAL A 69 -7.59 -11.91 -10.69
CA VAL A 69 -8.30 -12.55 -11.82
C VAL A 69 -9.19 -13.69 -11.33
N ARG A 70 -8.70 -14.53 -10.42
CA ARG A 70 -9.48 -15.62 -9.83
C ARG A 70 -10.69 -15.09 -9.06
N GLY A 71 -10.51 -14.01 -8.30
CA GLY A 71 -11.55 -13.29 -7.58
C GLY A 71 -12.60 -12.75 -8.54
N LEU A 72 -12.19 -12.08 -9.63
CA LEU A 72 -13.10 -11.52 -10.62
C LEU A 72 -13.96 -12.57 -11.30
N VAL A 73 -13.38 -13.70 -11.69
CA VAL A 73 -14.13 -14.83 -12.28
C VAL A 73 -15.18 -15.35 -11.30
N ARG A 74 -14.88 -15.35 -9.99
CA ARG A 74 -15.75 -15.88 -8.93
C ARG A 74 -16.85 -14.89 -8.50
N THR A 75 -16.49 -13.63 -8.25
CA THR A 75 -17.37 -12.63 -7.61
C THR A 75 -18.07 -11.74 -8.63
N ARG A 76 -17.52 -11.60 -9.85
CA ARG A 76 -17.92 -10.60 -10.85
C ARG A 76 -17.96 -9.16 -10.32
N SER A 77 -17.21 -8.87 -9.25
CA SER A 77 -17.11 -7.55 -8.64
C SER A 77 -15.64 -7.19 -8.43
N LEU A 78 -15.25 -6.02 -8.94
CA LEU A 78 -13.88 -5.50 -8.83
C LEU A 78 -13.46 -5.38 -7.36
N ASP A 79 -14.32 -4.79 -6.53
CA ASP A 79 -14.04 -4.55 -5.11
C ASP A 79 -14.00 -5.87 -4.33
N ALA A 80 -14.94 -6.78 -4.60
CA ALA A 80 -14.94 -8.08 -3.93
C ALA A 80 -13.77 -8.97 -4.35
N ALA A 81 -13.27 -8.82 -5.58
CA ALA A 81 -12.07 -9.51 -6.03
C ALA A 81 -10.81 -8.93 -5.37
N TYR A 82 -10.73 -7.61 -5.27
CA TYR A 82 -9.65 -6.89 -4.60
C TYR A 82 -9.51 -7.33 -3.13
N LEU A 83 -10.60 -7.33 -2.37
CA LEU A 83 -10.62 -7.73 -0.95
C LEU A 83 -10.30 -9.21 -0.71
N GLN A 84 -10.21 -10.03 -1.77
CA GLN A 84 -9.85 -11.45 -1.67
C GLN A 84 -8.40 -11.74 -2.03
N ILE A 85 -7.65 -10.74 -2.50
CA ILE A 85 -6.22 -10.89 -2.78
C ILE A 85 -5.52 -11.14 -1.45
N ARG A 86 -4.70 -12.20 -1.37
CA ARG A 86 -4.04 -12.59 -0.11
C ARG A 86 -3.23 -11.45 0.52
N TRP A 87 -2.62 -10.64 -0.32
CA TRP A 87 -1.78 -9.50 0.08
C TRP A 87 -2.59 -8.35 0.66
N GLU A 88 -3.78 -8.10 0.11
CA GLU A 88 -4.74 -7.14 0.65
C GLU A 88 -5.29 -7.61 1.99
N VAL A 89 -5.66 -8.89 2.10
CA VAL A 89 -6.13 -9.48 3.36
C VAL A 89 -5.08 -9.35 4.46
N GLU A 90 -3.82 -9.65 4.15
CA GLU A 90 -2.71 -9.49 5.08
C GLU A 90 -2.43 -8.01 5.40
N ALA A 91 -2.48 -7.11 4.41
CA ALA A 91 -2.28 -5.67 4.61
C ALA A 91 -3.38 -5.03 5.47
N TYR A 92 -4.64 -5.44 5.32
CA TYR A 92 -5.72 -5.03 6.22
C TYR A 92 -5.58 -5.60 7.63
N ALA A 93 -5.12 -6.85 7.77
CA ALA A 93 -4.85 -7.41 9.09
C ALA A 93 -3.72 -6.65 9.80
N ALA A 94 -2.65 -6.31 9.06
CA ALA A 94 -1.58 -5.47 9.58
C ALA A 94 -2.09 -4.06 9.93
N GLN A 95 -2.91 -3.44 9.08
CA GLN A 95 -3.50 -2.11 9.30
C GLN A 95 -4.09 -1.96 10.70
N ASP A 96 -4.81 -2.97 11.20
CA ASP A 96 -5.49 -2.94 12.49
C ASP A 96 -4.61 -3.42 13.67
N ASP A 97 -3.39 -3.89 13.41
CA ASP A 97 -2.47 -4.38 14.44
C ASP A 97 -1.70 -3.23 15.11
N PRO A 98 -1.97 -2.92 16.40
CA PRO A 98 -1.28 -1.84 17.11
C PRO A 98 0.23 -2.09 17.30
N CYS A 99 0.69 -3.33 17.21
CA CYS A 99 2.09 -3.72 17.38
C CYS A 99 2.92 -3.67 16.09
N TRP A 100 2.30 -3.38 14.95
CA TRP A 100 3.01 -3.15 13.68
C TRP A 100 3.64 -1.75 13.63
N PRO A 101 4.92 -1.58 13.19
CA PRO A 101 5.73 -2.50 12.36
C PRO A 101 6.90 -3.14 13.11
N SER A 102 6.91 -4.47 13.24
CA SER A 102 8.10 -5.21 13.68
C SER A 102 9.07 -5.52 12.51
N GLU A 103 8.62 -5.45 11.25
CA GLU A 103 9.37 -6.02 10.10
C GLU A 103 9.77 -5.04 8.99
N CYS A 104 9.31 -3.77 8.98
CA CYS A 104 9.59 -2.84 7.88
C CYS A 104 10.42 -1.62 8.35
N PRO A 105 11.76 -1.75 8.46
CA PRO A 105 12.65 -0.67 8.92
C PRO A 105 12.81 0.48 7.93
N ASP A 106 12.26 0.36 6.72
CA ASP A 106 12.51 1.27 5.59
C ASP A 106 11.48 2.39 5.43
N LEU A 107 10.42 2.38 6.24
CA LEU A 107 9.63 3.58 6.44
C LEU A 107 10.48 4.56 7.24
N ARG A 108 10.79 5.73 6.66
CA ARG A 108 11.46 6.79 7.44
C ARG A 108 10.59 7.11 8.66
N ARG A 109 11.18 7.48 9.80
CA ARG A 109 10.34 8.06 10.86
C ARG A 109 9.62 9.26 10.27
N VAL A 110 8.35 9.43 10.63
CA VAL A 110 7.50 10.53 10.15
C VAL A 110 8.20 11.88 10.34
N ASP A 111 9.04 12.00 11.37
CA ASP A 111 9.81 13.20 11.70
C ASP A 111 10.95 13.51 10.71
N GLU A 112 11.52 12.52 10.04
CA GLU A 112 12.56 12.70 9.03
C GLU A 112 12.00 13.11 7.67
N ALA A 113 10.77 12.68 7.35
CA ALA A 113 10.05 13.14 6.16
C ALA A 113 9.73 14.65 6.23
N LYS A 114 9.45 15.16 7.45
CA LYS A 114 9.21 16.60 7.70
C LYS A 114 10.43 17.47 7.46
N SER A 115 11.64 16.99 7.78
CA SER A 115 12.89 17.77 7.64
C SER A 115 13.41 17.87 6.20
N ALA A 116 12.93 17.03 5.27
CA ALA A 116 13.36 17.07 3.86
C ALA A 116 12.49 17.98 2.98
N ALA A 117 11.46 18.61 3.55
CA ALA A 117 10.52 19.49 2.88
C ALA A 117 10.55 20.95 3.38
N SER A 118 11.52 21.30 4.23
CA SER A 118 11.82 22.69 4.66
C SER A 118 13.08 23.22 4.00
#